data_AF-A0A1C5TG44-F1
#
_entry.id   AF-A0A1C5TG44-F1
#
_cell.length_a   1.000
_cell.length_b   1.000
_cell.length_c   1.000
_cell.angle_alpha   90.00
_cell.angle_beta   90.00
_cell.angle_gamma   90.00
#
_symmetry.space_group_name_H-M   'P 1'
#
loop_
_entity.id
_entity.type
_entity.pdbx_description
1 polymer ?
#
loop_
_entity_poly.entity_id
_entity_poly.type
_entity_poly.pdbx_seq_one_letter_code
_entity_poly.pdbx_strand_id
1 'polypeptide(L)'
;MEERQLVKPQNHRLVINNRKTGTVTGVLDVLSFDLNEILLETEQGMLMVKGTDMHVNRLNLEKGEVDLAGNIDNISYSDIHSGAKAGENLLSKLFR
;
A
#
# COMPACT_ATOMS: atom_id res chain seq x y z
N MET A 1 9.89 -23.53 21.34
CA MET A 1 9.10 -22.29 21.37
C MET A 1 9.47 -21.57 20.11
N GLU A 2 8.58 -21.52 19.13
CA GLU A 2 8.81 -20.73 17.92
C GLU A 2 8.87 -19.26 18.35
N GLU A 3 10.05 -18.67 18.26
CA GLU A 3 10.19 -17.22 18.36
C GLU A 3 9.37 -16.62 17.23
N ARG A 4 8.15 -16.20 17.55
CA ARG A 4 7.42 -15.22 16.75
C ARG A 4 8.34 -14.02 16.66
N GLN A 5 9.06 -13.92 15.56
CA GLN A 5 9.92 -12.81 15.23
C GLN A 5 9.05 -11.57 15.35
N LEU A 6 9.29 -10.80 16.41
CA LEU A 6 8.56 -9.56 16.66
C LEU A 6 8.98 -8.62 15.53
N VAL A 7 8.16 -8.56 14.47
CA VAL A 7 8.27 -7.55 13.43
C VAL A 7 8.13 -6.22 14.18
N LYS A 8 9.24 -5.54 14.41
CA LYS A 8 9.21 -4.17 14.93
C LYS A 8 8.32 -3.39 13.98
N PRO A 9 7.35 -2.60 14.47
CA PRO A 9 6.56 -1.73 13.60
C PRO A 9 7.53 -0.82 12.86
N GLN A 10 7.72 -1.12 11.59
CA GLN A 10 8.60 -0.37 10.72
C GLN A 10 7.80 0.84 10.29
N ASN A 11 8.27 2.04 10.63
CA ASN A 11 7.62 3.27 10.23
C ASN A 11 7.26 3.18 8.74
N HIS A 12 5.97 3.29 8.45
CA HIS A 12 5.48 3.29 7.08
C HIS A 12 5.96 4.58 6.39
N ARG A 13 6.78 4.43 5.35
CA ARG A 13 7.40 5.53 4.62
C ARG A 13 7.33 5.24 3.14
N LEU A 14 6.90 6.25 2.39
CA LEU A 14 6.87 6.25 0.94
C LEU A 14 7.82 7.33 0.42
N VAL A 15 8.80 6.95 -0.41
CA VAL A 15 9.70 7.88 -1.08
C VAL A 15 9.59 7.68 -2.58
N ILE A 16 9.24 8.73 -3.31
CA ILE A 16 9.15 8.72 -4.77
C ILE A 16 10.18 9.68 -5.35
N ASN A 17 10.98 9.22 -6.32
CA ASN A 17 11.95 10.05 -7.02
C ASN A 17 11.54 10.21 -8.48
N ASN A 18 11.30 11.46 -8.90
CA ASN A 18 10.98 11.83 -10.28
C ASN A 18 9.82 11.04 -10.92
N ARG A 19 8.93 10.45 -10.11
CA ARG A 19 7.89 9.50 -10.54
C ARG A 19 8.44 8.28 -11.31
N LYS A 20 9.75 7.98 -11.17
CA LYS A 20 10.45 6.89 -11.86
C LYS A 20 10.81 5.72 -10.94
N THR A 21 11.12 6.03 -9.69
CA THR A 21 11.43 5.02 -8.67
C THR A 21 10.67 5.33 -7.40
N GLY A 22 10.31 4.30 -6.66
CA GLY A 22 9.61 4.38 -5.39
C GLY A 22 10.19 3.41 -4.37
N THR A 23 10.22 3.79 -3.11
CA THR A 23 10.54 2.89 -1.99
C THR A 23 9.40 2.97 -0.99
N VAL A 24 8.85 1.81 -0.61
CA VAL A 24 7.79 1.63 0.37
C VAL A 24 8.34 0.81 1.54
N THR A 25 8.13 1.27 2.77
CA THR A 25 8.43 0.50 4.00
C THR A 25 7.15 0.15 4.76
N GLY A 26 7.20 -0.84 5.65
CA GLY A 26 6.01 -1.34 6.35
C GLY A 26 5.09 -2.16 5.44
N VAL A 27 5.65 -2.81 4.41
CA VAL A 27 4.92 -3.74 3.53
C VAL A 27 4.86 -5.11 4.20
N LEU A 28 3.65 -5.66 4.31
CA LEU A 28 3.36 -6.98 4.87
C LEU A 28 3.38 -8.04 3.78
N ASP A 29 2.75 -7.75 2.64
CA ASP A 29 2.68 -8.68 1.50
C ASP A 29 2.51 -7.95 0.15
N VAL A 30 2.82 -8.64 -0.94
CA VAL A 30 2.59 -8.19 -2.33
C VAL A 30 1.46 -9.02 -2.92
N LEU A 31 0.28 -8.42 -3.10
CA LEU A 31 -0.90 -9.15 -3.57
C LEU A 31 -0.94 -9.30 -5.09
N SER A 32 -0.50 -8.27 -5.82
CA SER A 32 -0.45 -8.29 -7.29
C SER A 32 0.65 -7.37 -7.78
N PHE A 33 1.32 -7.77 -8.85
CA PHE A 33 2.23 -6.90 -9.60
C PHE A 33 2.03 -7.14 -11.09
N ASP A 34 1.78 -6.07 -11.82
CA ASP A 34 1.63 -6.04 -13.26
C ASP A 34 2.32 -4.79 -13.82
N LEU A 35 2.49 -4.74 -15.15
CA LEU A 35 3.11 -3.60 -15.83
C LEU A 35 2.35 -2.27 -15.65
N ASN A 36 1.09 -2.32 -15.24
CA ASN A 36 0.24 -1.14 -15.08
C ASN A 36 -0.07 -0.81 -13.62
N GLU A 37 0.07 -1.77 -12.71
CA GLU A 37 -0.25 -1.56 -11.30
C GLU A 37 0.46 -2.55 -10.37
N ILE A 38 0.70 -2.10 -9.14
CA ILE A 38 1.23 -2.90 -8.05
C ILE A 38 0.28 -2.72 -6.85
N LEU A 39 -0.15 -3.83 -6.26
CA LEU A 39 -1.02 -3.87 -5.08
C LEU A 39 -0.25 -4.48 -3.91
N LEU A 40 -0.08 -3.70 -2.86
CA LEU A 40 0.66 -4.03 -1.65
C LEU A 40 -0.25 -4.03 -0.43
N GLU A 41 -0.10 -5.00 0.45
CA GLU A 41 -0.64 -4.96 1.79
C GLU A 41 0.39 -4.32 2.72
N THR A 42 0.00 -3.28 3.45
CA THR A 42 0.89 -2.53 4.36
C THR A 42 0.28 -2.43 5.75
N GLU A 43 1.08 -2.07 6.74
CA GLU A 43 0.59 -1.81 8.11
C GLU A 43 -0.49 -0.70 8.17
N GLN A 44 -0.57 0.17 7.16
CA GLN A 44 -1.54 1.27 7.04
C GLN A 44 -2.68 0.95 6.06
N GLY A 45 -2.94 -0.34 5.80
CA GLY A 45 -3.97 -0.81 4.87
C GLY A 45 -3.40 -1.13 3.49
N MET A 46 -4.29 -1.19 2.50
CA MET A 46 -3.89 -1.54 1.13
C MET A 46 -3.30 -0.32 0.43
N LEU A 47 -2.18 -0.52 -0.24
CA LEU A 47 -1.52 0.47 -1.08
C LEU A 47 -1.55 0.02 -2.53
N MET A 48 -2.15 0.83 -3.38
CA MET A 48 -2.22 0.60 -4.81
C MET A 48 -1.39 1.66 -5.54
N VAL A 49 -0.45 1.22 -6.36
CA VAL A 49 0.40 2.08 -7.18
C VAL A 49 0.06 1.79 -8.63
N LYS A 50 -0.43 2.78 -9.37
CA LYS A 50 -0.74 2.67 -10.80
C LYS A 50 0.22 3.49 -11.64
N GLY A 51 0.52 2.98 -12.83
CA GLY A 51 1.50 3.58 -13.71
C GLY A 51 1.65 2.85 -15.03
N THR A 52 2.79 3.06 -15.66
CA THR A 52 3.21 2.32 -16.87
C THR A 52 4.62 1.77 -16.69
N ASP A 53 4.87 0.59 -17.26
CA ASP A 53 6.15 -0.13 -17.13
C ASP A 53 6.55 -0.37 -15.66
N MET A 54 5.54 -0.62 -14.83
CA MET A 54 5.69 -0.86 -13.41
C MET A 54 6.33 -2.23 -13.16
N HIS A 55 7.36 -2.25 -12.33
CA HIS A 55 8.02 -3.48 -11.90
C HIS A 55 8.63 -3.31 -10.50
N VAL A 56 8.76 -4.44 -9.81
CA VAL A 56 9.41 -4.51 -8.50
C VAL A 56 10.91 -4.75 -8.72
N ASN A 57 11.73 -3.79 -8.30
CA ASN A 57 13.19 -3.87 -8.41
C ASN A 57 13.80 -4.72 -7.28
N ARG A 58 13.25 -4.59 -6.06
CA ARG A 58 13.68 -5.36 -4.88
C ARG A 58 12.51 -5.56 -3.93
N LEU A 59 12.39 -6.77 -3.41
CA LEU A 59 11.39 -7.16 -2.40
C LEU A 59 12.11 -7.74 -1.19
N ASN A 60 11.91 -7.15 -0.01
CA ASN A 60 12.40 -7.69 1.25
C ASN A 60 11.27 -7.67 2.29
N LEU A 61 10.49 -8.75 2.32
CA LEU A 61 9.37 -8.90 3.26
C LEU A 61 9.83 -9.02 4.72
N GLU A 62 11.02 -9.57 4.99
CA GLU A 62 11.57 -9.65 6.36
C GLU A 62 11.81 -8.27 6.97
N LYS A 63 12.23 -7.30 6.15
CA LYS A 63 12.41 -5.89 6.55
C LYS A 63 11.16 -5.04 6.32
N GLY A 64 10.16 -5.59 5.63
CA GLY A 64 8.95 -4.89 5.19
C GLY A 64 9.24 -3.79 4.16
N GLU A 65 10.20 -3.98 3.26
CA GLU A 65 10.62 -2.97 2.27
C GLU A 65 10.41 -3.46 0.83
N VAL A 66 9.87 -2.58 -0.03
CA VAL A 66 9.70 -2.82 -1.46
C VAL A 66 10.19 -1.62 -2.26
N ASP A 67 11.03 -1.88 -3.25
CA ASP A 67 11.47 -0.90 -4.24
C ASP A 67 10.74 -1.14 -5.56
N LEU A 68 10.08 -0.09 -6.06
CA LEU A 68 9.31 -0.04 -7.29
C LEU A 68 10.06 0.80 -8.33
N ALA A 69 9.91 0.44 -9.60
CA ALA A 69 10.36 1.25 -10.72
C ALA A 69 9.30 1.24 -11.83
N GLY A 70 9.27 2.31 -12.63
CA GLY A 70 8.26 2.54 -13.66
C GLY A 70 7.79 3.99 -13.65
N ASN A 71 6.81 4.35 -14.48
CA ASN A 71 6.20 5.68 -14.46
C ASN A 71 5.00 5.68 -13.54
N ILE A 72 5.11 6.31 -12.38
CA ILE A 72 4.03 6.34 -11.39
C ILE A 72 3.05 7.47 -11.72
N ASP A 73 1.79 7.12 -11.94
CA ASP A 73 0.70 8.05 -12.23
C ASP A 73 -0.21 8.28 -11.03
N ASN A 74 -0.46 7.23 -10.23
CA ASN A 74 -1.33 7.31 -9.06
C ASN A 74 -0.79 6.44 -7.93
N ILE A 75 -0.97 6.91 -6.70
CA ILE A 75 -0.75 6.16 -5.47
C ILE A 75 -1.97 6.39 -4.58
N SER A 76 -2.66 5.30 -4.22
CA SER A 76 -3.87 5.37 -3.39
C SER A 76 -3.80 4.35 -2.26
N TYR A 77 -4.11 4.80 -1.04
CA TYR A 77 -4.39 3.94 0.09
C TYR A 77 -5.88 3.61 0.14
N SER A 78 -6.23 2.40 0.57
CA SER A 78 -7.60 2.06 0.94
C SER A 78 -7.63 1.36 2.29
N ASP A 79 -8.51 1.86 3.17
CA ASP A 79 -8.80 1.24 4.45
C ASP A 79 -9.51 -0.10 4.25
N ILE A 80 -8.95 -1.16 4.83
CA ILE A 80 -9.64 -2.45 4.94
C ILE A 80 -10.71 -2.38 6.06
N HIS A 81 -10.68 -1.33 6.90
CA HIS A 81 -11.49 -1.19 8.12
C HIS A 81 -12.82 -0.40 7.96
N SER A 82 -13.13 0.18 6.80
CA SER A 82 -14.28 1.08 6.64
C SER A 82 -15.62 0.40 6.32
N GLY A 83 -15.75 -0.91 6.52
CA GLY A 83 -16.95 -1.67 6.12
C GLY A 83 -18.18 -1.61 7.04
N ALA A 84 -18.11 -1.00 8.24
CA ALA A 84 -19.16 -1.23 9.25
C ALA A 84 -20.00 -0.03 9.72
N LYS A 85 -19.69 1.24 9.39
CA LYS A 85 -20.36 2.39 10.07
C LYS A 85 -20.71 3.64 9.26
N ALA A 86 -20.66 3.62 7.93
CA ALA A 86 -20.87 4.83 7.11
C ALA A 86 -22.21 4.88 6.33
N GLY A 87 -23.18 4.01 6.66
CA GLY A 87 -24.43 3.88 5.89
C GLY A 87 -25.63 4.70 6.38
N GLU A 88 -25.74 4.98 7.69
CA GLU A 88 -27.03 5.43 8.24
C GLU A 88 -27.19 6.96 8.37
N ASN A 89 -26.11 7.74 8.35
CA ASN A 89 -26.14 9.17 8.73
C ASN A 89 -26.09 10.18 7.58
N LEU A 90 -25.95 9.73 6.32
CA LEU A 90 -25.83 10.64 5.17
C LEU A 90 -27.17 10.92 4.48
N LEU A 91 -28.14 10.00 4.55
CA LEU A 91 -29.46 10.18 3.95
C LEU A 91 -30.39 11.08 4.77
N SER A 92 -30.17 11.18 6.09
CA SER A 92 -31.01 11.98 7.00
C SER A 92 -30.78 13.50 6.89
N LYS A 93 -29.69 13.93 6.24
CA LYS A 93 -29.38 15.36 6.03
C LYS A 93 -29.91 15.93 4.71
N LEU A 94 -30.42 15.09 3.81
CA LEU A 94 -30.91 15.50 2.48
C LEU A 94 -32.42 15.74 2.41
N PHE A 95 -33.17 15.41 3.48
CA PHE A 95 -34.62 15.58 3.55
C PHE A 95 -35.05 16.57 4.65
N ARG A 96 -34.21 17.55 4.97
CA ARG A 96 -34.60 18.77 5.70
C ARG A 96 -34.49 19.98 4.80
#